data_AF-A0A2E3KH93-F1
#
_entry.id   AF-A0A2E3KH93-F1
#
_cell.length_a   1.000
_cell.length_b   1.000
_cell.length_c   1.000
_cell.angle_alpha   90.00
_cell.angle_beta   90.00
_cell.angle_gamma   90.00
#
_symmetry.space_group_name_H-M   'P 1'
#
loop_
_entity.id
_entity.type
_entity.pdbx_description
1 polymer ?
#
loop_
_entity_poly.entity_id
_entity_poly.type
_entity_poly.pdbx_seq_one_letter_code
_entity_poly.pdbx_strand_id
1 'polypeptide(L)'
;MMEAKADMDMNLEQIKPVVGWIKGHLFIFVMSLLIVLFLGCGWYFAGGLNTQLASDIDDHKKNFQKLDKASKTSVTLPMTDGDFSASGTLNQALLDSLDELATKMSDDVAQAREMVLKHNGDPHFEDFPHPDYEGRQSGKPREGAKRLLVPESEFPNPPRSKRENLSNKIHSALVTAYDEMLDAANAGAPPTLESVEAMLLREQSRFVQTDLRKTSRDELSEAELAELTSKLTQDRLQLYNEQASKITFYGTPRAFQLVDSPFETKQDHSLAEMYTWHWDWWIAEDLIRAIASANSDPSSGKPMTVVEAPVKRLVSVRALDAPFEIESSNRGGSAGRQRGGSGRGGAAPATTAVGPLPEPMVDMNGSLDADYSVSLTGRTTNKVFDVRNVRVVLVVETEKLPVFVNALGNMNFITITDVSIQPTNAFTAAERGYIYGSNPVSKVTLDLETLWFRKWTAAWMPQEVRDALGIKAKNAG
;
A
#
# COMPACT_ATOMS: atom_id res chain seq x y z
N MET A 1 106.00 -11.15 7.76
CA MET A 1 106.13 -12.61 7.54
C MET A 1 104.89 -13.05 6.79
N MET A 2 104.89 -13.57 5.56
CA MET A 2 105.90 -13.85 4.55
C MET A 2 105.23 -13.57 3.20
N GLU A 3 105.92 -12.84 2.34
CA GLU A 3 105.53 -12.54 0.96
C GLU A 3 106.01 -13.72 0.09
N ALA A 4 105.10 -14.61 -0.29
CA ALA A 4 105.42 -15.77 -1.15
C ALA A 4 105.30 -15.37 -2.62
N LYS A 5 106.37 -14.78 -3.15
CA LYS A 5 106.56 -14.51 -4.58
C LYS A 5 106.97 -15.83 -5.25
N ALA A 6 106.01 -16.52 -5.86
CA ALA A 6 106.28 -17.70 -6.67
C ALA A 6 106.82 -17.23 -8.04
N ASP A 7 108.16 -17.25 -8.20
CA ASP A 7 108.82 -17.18 -9.50
C ASP A 7 108.43 -18.44 -10.30
N MET A 8 107.50 -18.26 -11.23
CA MET A 8 107.14 -19.26 -12.23
C MET A 8 107.84 -18.89 -13.54
N ASP A 9 109.17 -19.01 -13.54
CA ASP A 9 109.98 -18.96 -14.76
C ASP A 9 109.67 -20.20 -15.61
N MET A 10 108.58 -20.13 -16.36
CA MET A 10 108.29 -21.08 -17.43
C MET A 10 109.38 -20.93 -18.49
N ASN A 11 110.26 -21.92 -18.51
CA ASN A 11 111.33 -22.09 -19.46
C ASN A 11 110.78 -21.96 -20.89
N LEU A 12 111.08 -20.83 -21.57
CA LEU A 12 110.56 -20.49 -22.90
C LEU A 12 110.87 -21.55 -23.97
N GLU A 13 111.81 -22.45 -23.70
CA GLU A 13 112.11 -23.58 -24.58
C GLU A 13 111.03 -24.66 -24.61
N GLN A 14 110.23 -24.81 -23.54
CA GLN A 14 109.12 -25.77 -23.50
C GLN A 14 107.86 -25.29 -24.24
N ILE A 15 107.74 -23.98 -24.52
CA ILE A 15 106.57 -23.38 -25.17
C ILE A 15 106.67 -23.45 -26.71
N LYS A 16 107.88 -23.54 -27.27
CA LYS A 16 108.11 -23.62 -28.72
C LYS A 16 107.37 -24.78 -29.41
N PRO A 17 107.37 -26.03 -28.90
CA PRO A 17 106.62 -27.12 -29.55
C PRO A 17 105.11 -26.91 -29.47
N VAL A 18 104.60 -26.33 -28.37
CA VAL A 18 103.16 -26.03 -28.19
C VAL A 18 102.71 -24.95 -29.18
N VAL A 19 103.51 -23.90 -29.37
CA VAL A 19 103.21 -22.82 -30.34
C VAL A 19 103.29 -23.33 -31.77
N GLY A 20 104.21 -24.26 -32.08
CA GLY A 20 104.28 -24.92 -33.38
C GLY A 20 103.03 -25.74 -33.68
N TRP A 21 102.55 -26.49 -32.69
CA TRP A 21 101.32 -27.29 -32.81
C TRP A 21 100.07 -26.42 -32.97
N ILE A 22 99.94 -25.34 -32.18
CA ILE A 22 98.83 -24.38 -32.30
C ILE A 22 98.80 -23.72 -33.68
N LYS A 23 99.97 -23.40 -34.27
CA LYS A 23 100.04 -22.84 -35.63
C LYS A 23 99.63 -23.86 -36.71
N GLY A 24 99.95 -25.14 -36.53
CA GLY A 24 99.54 -26.21 -37.45
C GLY A 24 98.06 -26.60 -37.34
N HIS A 25 97.45 -26.41 -36.18
CA HIS A 25 96.08 -26.81 -35.87
C HIS A 25 95.23 -25.65 -35.33
N LEU A 26 95.43 -24.46 -35.92
CA LEU A 26 94.78 -23.21 -35.49
C LEU A 26 93.25 -23.35 -35.41
N PHE A 27 92.65 -24.04 -36.40
CA PHE A 27 91.20 -24.27 -36.44
C PHE A 27 90.70 -25.12 -35.26
N ILE A 28 91.41 -26.20 -34.92
CA ILE A 28 91.06 -27.07 -33.79
C ILE A 28 91.23 -26.32 -32.47
N PHE A 29 92.32 -25.56 -32.32
CA PHE A 29 92.56 -24.77 -31.11
C PHE A 29 91.49 -23.70 -30.91
N VAL A 30 91.13 -22.95 -31.96
CA VAL A 30 90.08 -21.93 -31.91
C VAL A 30 88.72 -22.56 -31.61
N MET A 31 88.40 -23.72 -32.21
CA MET A 31 87.14 -24.43 -31.93
C MET A 31 87.09 -24.99 -30.51
N SER A 32 88.18 -25.56 -29.97
CA SER A 32 88.24 -26.03 -28.59
C SER A 32 88.14 -24.87 -27.60
N LEU A 33 88.80 -23.73 -27.87
CA LEU A 33 88.67 -22.52 -27.05
C LEU A 33 87.23 -21.99 -27.08
N LEU A 34 86.59 -21.98 -28.25
CA LEU A 34 85.18 -21.60 -28.42
C LEU A 34 84.25 -22.53 -27.66
N ILE A 35 84.46 -23.85 -27.69
CA ILE A 35 83.65 -24.82 -26.95
C ILE A 35 83.77 -24.59 -25.44
N VAL A 36 84.97 -24.32 -24.92
CA VAL A 36 85.18 -24.00 -23.50
C VAL A 36 84.52 -22.66 -23.13
N LEU A 37 84.61 -21.66 -24.00
CA LEU A 37 83.92 -20.37 -23.84
C LEU A 37 82.40 -20.53 -23.87
N PHE A 38 81.86 -21.35 -24.77
CA PHE A 38 80.43 -21.62 -24.88
C PHE A 38 79.88 -22.44 -23.72
N LEU A 39 80.64 -23.41 -23.19
CA LEU A 39 80.26 -24.16 -21.99
C LEU A 39 80.25 -23.25 -20.74
N GLY A 40 81.21 -22.33 -20.62
CA GLY A 40 81.24 -21.34 -19.55
C GLY A 40 80.11 -20.29 -19.64
N CYS A 41 79.82 -19.80 -20.85
CA CYS A 41 78.73 -18.85 -21.08
C CYS A 41 77.34 -19.53 -20.99
N GLY A 42 77.26 -20.84 -21.30
CA GLY A 42 76.02 -21.62 -21.24
C GLY A 42 75.42 -21.68 -19.84
N TRP A 43 76.24 -21.76 -18.79
CA TRP A 43 75.74 -21.73 -17.41
C TRP A 43 75.20 -20.35 -16.99
N TYR A 44 75.82 -19.27 -17.48
CA TYR A 44 75.39 -17.90 -17.22
C TYR A 44 74.08 -17.55 -17.97
N PHE A 45 73.94 -17.99 -19.23
CA PHE A 45 72.71 -17.80 -20.01
C PHE A 45 71.57 -18.73 -19.59
N ALA A 46 71.86 -19.95 -19.13
CA ALA A 46 70.84 -20.84 -18.58
C ALA A 46 70.26 -20.33 -17.24
N GLY A 47 71.07 -19.66 -16.40
CA GLY A 47 70.60 -19.01 -15.18
C GLY A 47 69.73 -17.78 -15.43
N GLY A 48 70.09 -16.96 -16.42
CA GLY A 48 69.32 -15.78 -16.83
C GLY A 48 67.99 -16.13 -17.52
N LEU A 49 67.99 -17.14 -18.40
CA LEU A 49 66.77 -17.62 -19.04
C LEU A 49 65.85 -18.33 -18.05
N ASN A 50 66.36 -19.11 -17.09
CA ASN A 50 65.50 -19.81 -16.13
C ASN A 50 64.89 -18.86 -15.09
N THR A 51 65.57 -17.76 -14.74
CA THR A 51 65.02 -16.75 -13.81
C THR A 51 64.02 -15.83 -14.50
N GLN A 52 64.26 -15.42 -15.74
CA GLN A 52 63.28 -14.68 -16.54
C GLN A 52 62.08 -15.56 -16.95
N LEU A 53 62.31 -16.82 -17.32
CA LEU A 53 61.23 -17.76 -17.61
C LEU A 53 60.45 -18.13 -16.35
N ALA A 54 61.12 -18.29 -15.19
CA ALA A 54 60.43 -18.51 -13.93
C ALA A 54 59.64 -17.27 -13.49
N SER A 55 60.17 -16.05 -13.67
CA SER A 55 59.40 -14.83 -13.36
C SER A 55 58.24 -14.64 -14.32
N ASP A 56 58.43 -14.87 -15.63
CA ASP A 56 57.35 -14.79 -16.61
C ASP A 56 56.30 -15.88 -16.38
N ILE A 57 56.69 -17.12 -16.05
CA ILE A 57 55.75 -18.19 -15.70
C ILE A 57 55.01 -17.84 -14.40
N ASP A 58 55.68 -17.24 -13.42
CA ASP A 58 55.05 -16.87 -12.15
C ASP A 58 54.13 -15.65 -12.29
N ASP A 59 54.46 -14.70 -13.17
CA ASP A 59 53.61 -13.56 -13.53
C ASP A 59 52.44 -13.98 -14.44
N HIS A 60 52.67 -14.90 -15.39
CA HIS A 60 51.59 -15.55 -16.13
C HIS A 60 50.70 -16.39 -15.21
N LYS A 61 51.25 -17.07 -14.20
CA LYS A 61 50.47 -17.80 -13.20
C LYS A 61 49.68 -16.85 -12.30
N LYS A 62 50.23 -15.70 -11.90
CA LYS A 62 49.49 -14.65 -11.18
C LYS A 62 48.41 -14.02 -12.06
N ASN A 63 48.66 -13.81 -13.36
CA ASN A 63 47.67 -13.29 -14.30
C ASN A 63 46.58 -14.32 -14.61
N PHE A 64 46.92 -15.61 -14.74
CA PHE A 64 45.96 -16.70 -14.83
C PHE A 64 45.17 -16.90 -13.55
N GLN A 65 45.76 -16.69 -12.37
CA GLN A 65 45.04 -16.70 -11.10
C GLN A 65 44.14 -15.47 -10.93
N LYS A 66 44.53 -14.30 -11.46
CA LYS A 66 43.67 -13.11 -11.55
C LYS A 66 42.54 -13.32 -12.54
N LEU A 67 42.80 -13.96 -13.69
CA LEU A 67 41.79 -14.36 -14.66
C LEU A 67 40.87 -15.45 -14.11
N ASP A 68 41.37 -16.44 -13.37
CA ASP A 68 40.57 -17.50 -12.73
C ASP A 68 39.73 -16.94 -11.56
N LYS A 69 40.25 -15.93 -10.84
CA LYS A 69 39.50 -15.18 -9.83
C LYS A 69 38.48 -14.21 -10.46
N ALA A 70 38.79 -13.61 -11.60
CA ALA A 70 37.87 -12.74 -12.34
C ALA A 70 36.83 -13.53 -13.17
N SER A 71 37.12 -14.78 -13.54
CA SER A 71 36.20 -15.68 -14.24
C SER A 71 35.26 -16.42 -13.30
N LYS A 72 35.56 -16.41 -11.99
CA LYS A 72 34.73 -16.98 -10.92
C LYS A 72 34.04 -15.88 -10.11
N THR A 73 33.51 -14.87 -10.79
CA THR A 73 32.50 -13.99 -10.17
C THR A 73 31.15 -14.67 -10.28
N SER A 74 30.71 -15.28 -9.19
CA SER A 74 29.31 -15.68 -9.03
C SER A 74 28.49 -14.42 -8.84
N VAL A 75 27.58 -14.14 -9.76
CA VAL A 75 26.59 -13.08 -9.60
C VAL A 75 25.34 -13.76 -9.08
N THR A 76 25.02 -13.53 -7.80
CA THR A 76 23.74 -13.91 -7.21
C THR A 76 22.74 -12.82 -7.53
N LEU A 77 21.77 -13.13 -8.38
CA LEU A 77 20.60 -12.27 -8.59
C LEU A 77 19.50 -12.72 -7.63
N PRO A 78 19.03 -11.86 -6.72
CA PRO A 78 17.87 -12.20 -5.89
C PRO A 78 16.64 -12.27 -6.78
N MET A 79 16.03 -13.46 -6.87
CA MET A 79 14.75 -13.69 -7.54
C MET A 79 13.72 -14.09 -6.48
N THR A 80 12.44 -13.84 -6.77
CA THR A 80 11.31 -14.09 -5.84
C THR A 80 11.12 -15.57 -5.45
N ASP A 81 11.69 -16.53 -6.21
CA ASP A 81 11.60 -17.99 -5.95
C ASP A 81 12.97 -18.64 -5.63
N GLY A 82 13.94 -17.86 -5.15
CA GLY A 82 15.24 -18.35 -4.68
C GLY A 82 16.44 -17.77 -5.45
N ASP A 83 17.63 -17.89 -4.86
CA ASP A 83 18.85 -17.30 -5.41
C ASP A 83 19.27 -18.02 -6.70
N PHE A 84 19.17 -17.33 -7.83
CA PHE A 84 19.76 -17.81 -9.07
C PHE A 84 21.26 -17.51 -9.05
N SER A 85 22.06 -18.58 -8.95
CA SER A 85 23.52 -18.54 -9.01
C SER A 85 24.00 -19.09 -10.35
N ALA A 86 24.43 -18.20 -11.25
CA ALA A 86 25.13 -18.59 -12.47
C ALA A 86 26.63 -18.26 -12.36
N SER A 87 27.47 -19.26 -12.64
CA SER A 87 28.92 -19.12 -12.73
C SER A 87 29.31 -18.97 -14.21
N GLY A 88 29.78 -17.80 -14.62
CA GLY A 88 30.24 -17.55 -15.98
C GLY A 88 31.34 -16.49 -16.03
N THR A 89 32.11 -16.46 -17.12
CA THR A 89 33.07 -15.39 -17.39
C THR A 89 32.32 -14.09 -17.63
N LEU A 90 32.74 -13.01 -16.96
CA LEU A 90 32.21 -11.66 -17.16
C LEU A 90 32.60 -11.20 -18.58
N ASN A 91 31.76 -11.51 -19.57
CA ASN A 91 31.91 -11.03 -20.94
C ASN A 91 31.08 -9.74 -21.10
N GLN A 92 31.49 -8.84 -22.00
CA GLN A 92 30.75 -7.60 -22.30
C GLN A 92 29.29 -7.93 -22.66
N ALA A 93 29.06 -8.98 -23.44
CA ALA A 93 27.72 -9.45 -23.78
C ALA A 93 26.86 -9.83 -22.55
N LEU A 94 27.47 -10.35 -21.48
CA LEU A 94 26.77 -10.65 -20.23
C LEU A 94 26.43 -9.36 -19.47
N LEU A 95 27.37 -8.42 -19.39
CA LEU A 95 27.12 -7.11 -18.76
C LEU A 95 26.02 -6.35 -19.48
N ASP A 96 26.05 -6.31 -20.82
CA ASP A 96 25.01 -5.69 -21.63
C ASP A 96 23.64 -6.37 -21.40
N SER A 97 23.62 -7.71 -21.27
CA SER A 97 22.37 -8.44 -20.96
C SER A 97 21.85 -8.20 -19.53
N LEU A 98 22.75 -8.01 -18.56
CA LEU A 98 22.39 -7.70 -17.18
C LEU A 98 21.89 -6.25 -17.06
N ASP A 99 22.47 -5.32 -17.80
CA ASP A 99 22.01 -3.94 -17.89
C ASP A 99 20.64 -3.85 -18.57
N GLU A 100 20.42 -4.60 -19.65
CA GLU A 100 19.12 -4.71 -20.30
C GLU A 100 18.07 -5.32 -19.36
N LEU A 101 18.42 -6.38 -18.63
CA LEU A 101 17.53 -7.02 -17.66
C LEU A 101 17.24 -6.11 -16.46
N ALA A 102 18.24 -5.41 -15.92
CA ALA A 102 18.05 -4.45 -14.84
C ALA A 102 17.16 -3.27 -15.26
N THR A 103 17.34 -2.78 -16.49
CA THR A 103 16.49 -1.72 -17.06
C THR A 103 15.05 -2.20 -17.20
N LYS A 104 14.84 -3.40 -17.77
CA LYS A 104 13.49 -4.00 -17.87
C LYS A 104 12.83 -4.21 -16.51
N MET A 105 13.56 -4.75 -15.53
CA MET A 105 13.04 -4.93 -14.17
C MET A 105 12.68 -3.58 -13.52
N SER A 106 13.50 -2.54 -13.72
CA SER A 106 13.20 -1.19 -13.24
C SER A 106 11.93 -0.63 -13.88
N ASP A 107 11.77 -0.81 -15.19
CA ASP A 107 10.58 -0.37 -15.93
C ASP A 107 9.32 -1.13 -15.47
N ASP A 108 9.41 -2.45 -15.29
CA ASP A 108 8.31 -3.28 -14.80
C ASP A 108 7.89 -2.87 -13.38
N VAL A 109 8.85 -2.59 -12.49
CA VAL A 109 8.57 -2.09 -11.13
C VAL A 109 7.92 -0.70 -11.18
N ALA A 110 8.36 0.18 -12.07
CA ALA A 110 7.76 1.50 -12.25
C ALA A 110 6.30 1.40 -12.74
N GLN A 111 6.03 0.53 -13.73
CA GLN A 111 4.69 0.27 -14.23
C GLN A 111 3.78 -0.37 -13.17
N ALA A 112 4.28 -1.37 -12.45
CA ALA A 112 3.54 -2.01 -11.36
C ALA A 112 3.17 -0.99 -10.28
N ARG A 113 4.11 -0.10 -9.92
CA ARG A 113 3.87 0.97 -8.95
C ARG A 113 2.81 1.96 -9.45
N GLU A 114 2.81 2.31 -10.73
CA GLU A 114 1.79 3.17 -11.32
C GLU A 114 0.40 2.52 -11.27
N MET A 115 0.30 1.25 -11.66
CA MET A 115 -0.95 0.49 -11.59
C MET A 115 -1.48 0.40 -10.15
N VAL A 116 -0.60 0.18 -9.18
CA VAL A 116 -0.94 0.12 -7.76
C VAL A 116 -1.48 1.46 -7.26
N LEU A 117 -0.85 2.58 -7.63
CA LEU A 117 -1.33 3.90 -7.22
C LEU A 117 -2.67 4.26 -7.87
N LYS A 118 -2.84 3.93 -9.15
CA LYS A 118 -4.12 4.05 -9.85
C LYS A 118 -5.22 3.27 -9.15
N HIS A 119 -4.92 2.03 -8.74
CA HIS A 119 -5.87 1.20 -7.99
C HIS A 119 -6.20 1.78 -6.61
N ASN A 120 -5.24 2.47 -5.97
CA ASN A 120 -5.40 3.02 -4.63
C ASN A 120 -6.27 4.30 -4.56
N GLY A 121 -6.87 4.72 -5.69
CA GLY A 121 -7.76 5.87 -5.75
C GLY A 121 -7.07 7.21 -5.98
N ASP A 122 -5.83 7.20 -6.49
CA ASP A 122 -5.09 8.40 -6.84
C ASP A 122 -5.84 9.26 -7.89
N PRO A 123 -6.23 10.50 -7.57
CA PRO A 123 -6.97 11.37 -8.49
C PRO A 123 -6.14 11.87 -9.69
N HIS A 124 -4.81 11.80 -9.62
CA HIS A 124 -3.89 12.33 -10.61
C HIS A 124 -2.96 11.26 -11.20
N PHE A 125 -3.44 10.01 -11.32
CA PHE A 125 -2.61 8.90 -11.80
C PHE A 125 -2.09 9.09 -13.24
N GLU A 126 -2.87 9.72 -14.13
CA GLU A 126 -2.48 9.95 -15.54
C GLU A 126 -1.41 11.05 -15.69
N ASP A 127 -1.27 11.90 -14.68
CA ASP A 127 -0.43 13.08 -14.74
C ASP A 127 0.93 12.79 -14.09
N PHE A 128 1.50 11.59 -14.31
CA PHE A 128 2.79 11.21 -13.72
C PHE A 128 3.98 11.76 -14.54
N PRO A 129 4.98 12.40 -13.92
CA PRO A 129 5.13 12.69 -12.48
C PRO A 129 4.07 13.68 -11.98
N HIS A 130 3.42 13.36 -10.85
CA HIS A 130 2.26 14.10 -10.35
C HIS A 130 2.47 15.62 -10.44
N PRO A 131 1.43 16.37 -10.84
CA PRO A 131 1.51 17.82 -10.82
C PRO A 131 1.91 18.27 -9.43
N ASP A 132 2.62 19.38 -9.42
CA ASP A 132 2.97 20.05 -8.18
C ASP A 132 1.72 20.32 -7.36
N TYR A 133 1.91 20.52 -6.06
CA TYR A 133 0.79 20.72 -5.14
C TYR A 133 -0.14 21.86 -5.58
N GLU A 134 0.39 22.90 -6.26
CA GLU A 134 -0.38 24.00 -6.83
C GLU A 134 -1.19 23.59 -8.07
N GLY A 135 -0.65 22.77 -8.98
CA GLY A 135 -1.35 22.26 -10.15
C GLY A 135 -2.55 21.36 -9.83
N ARG A 136 -2.52 20.65 -8.69
CA ARG A 136 -3.62 19.78 -8.20
C ARG A 136 -4.89 20.56 -7.84
N GLN A 137 -4.75 21.78 -7.32
CA GLN A 137 -5.87 22.59 -6.80
C GLN A 137 -6.85 23.10 -7.88
N SER A 138 -6.55 22.90 -9.16
CA SER A 138 -7.28 23.52 -10.29
C SER A 138 -8.26 22.59 -11.03
N GLY A 139 -8.22 21.28 -10.77
CA GLY A 139 -8.98 20.28 -11.52
C GLY A 139 -10.32 19.90 -10.90
N LYS A 140 -11.32 19.59 -11.74
CA LYS A 140 -12.50 18.83 -11.29
C LYS A 140 -12.04 17.40 -10.96
N PRO A 141 -12.49 16.78 -9.86
CA PRO A 141 -12.18 15.39 -9.56
C PRO A 141 -12.61 14.50 -10.74
N ARG A 142 -11.71 13.61 -11.20
CA ARG A 142 -12.05 12.59 -12.19
C ARG A 142 -13.09 11.63 -11.59
N GLU A 143 -13.99 11.12 -12.43
CA GLU A 143 -15.04 10.19 -11.98
C GLU A 143 -14.41 8.93 -11.38
N GLY A 144 -14.84 8.56 -10.17
CA GLY A 144 -14.32 7.40 -9.42
C GLY A 144 -13.06 7.66 -8.58
N ALA A 145 -12.37 8.80 -8.75
CA ALA A 145 -11.22 9.15 -7.93
C ALA A 145 -11.61 9.59 -6.51
N LYS A 146 -10.69 9.41 -5.55
CA LYS A 146 -10.85 9.99 -4.21
C LYS A 146 -10.84 11.51 -4.30
N ARG A 147 -11.58 12.16 -3.41
CA ARG A 147 -11.69 13.63 -3.34
C ARG A 147 -11.82 14.11 -1.91
N LEU A 148 -11.45 15.36 -1.65
CA LEU A 148 -11.83 16.02 -0.40
C LEU A 148 -13.31 16.43 -0.44
N LEU A 149 -13.96 16.41 0.73
CA LEU A 149 -15.35 16.85 0.91
C LEU A 149 -15.49 18.38 0.80
N VAL A 150 -14.38 19.10 0.98
CA VAL A 150 -14.28 20.55 0.81
C VAL A 150 -13.19 20.86 -0.22
N PRO A 151 -13.24 22.05 -0.87
CA PRO A 151 -12.24 22.42 -1.86
C PRO A 151 -10.82 22.43 -1.29
N GLU A 152 -9.83 22.09 -2.11
CA GLU A 152 -8.41 22.07 -1.70
C GLU A 152 -7.88 23.44 -1.23
N SER A 153 -8.55 24.53 -1.63
CA SER A 153 -8.25 25.89 -1.15
C SER A 153 -8.60 26.11 0.33
N GLU A 154 -9.42 25.23 0.93
CA GLU A 154 -9.86 25.32 2.32
C GLU A 154 -9.25 24.21 3.19
N PHE A 155 -8.69 23.18 2.58
CA PHE A 155 -8.08 22.06 3.28
C PHE A 155 -6.98 21.46 2.42
N PRO A 156 -5.79 21.11 2.93
CA PRO A 156 -5.36 21.00 4.34
C PRO A 156 -4.90 22.28 5.06
N ASN A 157 -4.69 23.41 4.38
CA ASN A 157 -4.24 24.65 5.03
C ASN A 157 -5.26 25.80 4.88
N PRO A 158 -6.33 25.82 5.69
CA PRO A 158 -7.35 26.86 5.61
C PRO A 158 -6.82 28.27 5.94
N PRO A 159 -7.23 29.30 5.17
CA PRO A 159 -7.09 30.70 5.56
C PRO A 159 -7.73 30.95 6.93
N ARG A 160 -7.14 31.82 7.76
CA ARG A 160 -7.62 32.10 9.12
C ARG A 160 -9.11 32.44 9.18
N SER A 161 -9.60 33.23 8.22
CA SER A 161 -11.01 33.64 8.13
C SER A 161 -12.00 32.50 7.89
N LYS A 162 -11.54 31.35 7.40
CA LYS A 162 -12.39 30.19 7.11
C LYS A 162 -12.29 29.08 8.16
N ARG A 163 -11.34 29.14 9.09
CA ARG A 163 -11.09 28.06 10.07
C ARG A 163 -12.26 27.81 11.02
N GLU A 164 -12.87 28.88 11.54
CA GLU A 164 -13.93 28.79 12.55
C GLU A 164 -15.17 28.03 12.05
N ASN A 165 -15.48 28.11 10.76
CA ASN A 165 -16.64 27.44 10.16
C ASN A 165 -16.29 26.14 9.41
N LEU A 166 -15.02 25.75 9.38
CA LEU A 166 -14.56 24.64 8.55
C LEU A 166 -15.11 23.29 9.05
N SER A 167 -15.10 23.06 10.36
CA SER A 167 -15.63 21.82 10.96
C SER A 167 -17.10 21.61 10.60
N ASN A 168 -17.92 22.66 10.72
CA ASN A 168 -19.33 22.65 10.34
C ASN A 168 -19.51 22.37 8.84
N LYS A 169 -18.70 23.02 7.99
CA LYS A 169 -18.77 22.83 6.54
C LYS A 169 -18.41 21.40 6.13
N ILE A 170 -17.34 20.84 6.71
CA ILE A 170 -16.93 19.44 6.45
C ILE A 170 -18.01 18.49 6.97
N HIS A 171 -18.55 18.70 8.17
CA HIS A 171 -19.62 17.86 8.71
C HIS A 171 -20.87 17.88 7.81
N SER A 172 -21.34 19.06 7.36
CA SER A 172 -22.46 19.14 6.42
C SER A 172 -22.17 18.43 5.10
N ALA A 173 -20.95 18.62 4.54
CA ALA A 173 -20.54 17.94 3.32
C ALA A 173 -20.40 16.42 3.52
N LEU A 174 -19.99 15.97 4.71
CA LEU A 174 -19.87 14.56 5.08
C LEU A 174 -21.24 13.90 5.06
N VAL A 175 -22.23 14.48 5.73
CA VAL A 175 -23.61 13.96 5.76
C VAL A 175 -24.15 13.83 4.34
N THR A 176 -24.04 14.89 3.53
CA THR A 176 -24.48 14.87 2.13
C THR A 176 -23.73 13.80 1.32
N ALA A 177 -22.42 13.66 1.49
CA ALA A 177 -21.63 12.68 0.75
C ALA A 177 -21.97 11.23 1.12
N TYR A 178 -22.36 10.96 2.38
CA TYR A 178 -22.87 9.65 2.78
C TYR A 178 -24.24 9.34 2.15
N ASP A 179 -25.14 10.33 2.10
CA ASP A 179 -26.44 10.18 1.44
C ASP A 179 -26.27 9.94 -0.06
N GLU A 180 -25.49 10.77 -0.75
CA GLU A 180 -25.20 10.63 -2.19
C GLU A 180 -24.58 9.25 -2.53
N MET A 181 -23.66 8.78 -1.69
CA MET A 181 -23.01 7.48 -1.85
C MET A 181 -24.00 6.32 -1.72
N LEU A 182 -24.89 6.38 -0.72
CA LEU A 182 -25.92 5.36 -0.50
C LEU A 182 -26.95 5.37 -1.64
N ASP A 183 -27.36 6.55 -2.09
CA ASP A 183 -28.29 6.72 -3.22
C ASP A 183 -27.67 6.18 -4.52
N ALA A 184 -26.40 6.48 -4.79
CA ALA A 184 -25.68 5.97 -5.95
C ALA A 184 -25.59 4.43 -5.97
N ALA A 185 -25.52 3.81 -4.79
CA ALA A 185 -25.53 2.35 -4.63
C ALA A 185 -26.94 1.74 -4.56
N ASN A 186 -27.99 2.55 -4.77
CA ASN A 186 -29.39 2.17 -4.65
C ASN A 186 -29.71 1.50 -3.30
N ALA A 187 -29.07 1.99 -2.23
CA ALA A 187 -29.34 1.57 -0.87
C ALA A 187 -30.60 2.26 -0.35
N GLY A 188 -31.30 1.63 0.60
CA GLY A 188 -32.40 2.34 1.26
C GLY A 188 -32.82 1.80 2.60
N ALA A 189 -33.75 2.51 3.22
CA ALA A 189 -34.37 2.13 4.47
C ALA A 189 -35.60 1.21 4.22
N PRO A 190 -35.94 0.34 5.18
CA PRO A 190 -37.27 -0.28 5.20
C PRO A 190 -38.35 0.81 5.35
N PRO A 191 -39.62 0.52 4.99
CA PRO A 191 -40.71 1.48 5.16
C PRO A 191 -40.84 1.91 6.63
N THR A 192 -41.05 3.20 6.86
CA THR A 192 -41.19 3.75 8.22
C THR A 192 -42.45 3.20 8.88
N LEU A 193 -42.41 2.98 10.20
CA LEU A 193 -43.57 2.45 10.93
C LEU A 193 -44.82 3.33 10.74
N GLU A 194 -44.64 4.66 10.73
CA GLU A 194 -45.70 5.63 10.48
C GLU A 194 -46.33 5.47 9.08
N SER A 195 -45.52 5.28 8.04
CA SER A 195 -46.03 5.06 6.68
C SER A 195 -46.81 3.76 6.55
N VAL A 196 -46.35 2.70 7.22
CA VAL A 196 -47.00 1.40 7.23
C VAL A 196 -48.32 1.47 7.98
N GLU A 197 -48.34 2.12 9.15
CA GLU A 197 -49.55 2.32 9.94
C GLU A 197 -50.61 3.11 9.16
N ALA A 198 -50.24 4.23 8.54
CA ALA A 198 -51.16 5.05 7.75
C ALA A 198 -51.78 4.26 6.59
N MET A 199 -50.97 3.45 5.89
CA MET A 199 -51.46 2.58 4.81
C MET A 199 -52.38 1.47 5.32
N LEU A 200 -52.01 0.81 6.43
CA LEU A 200 -52.82 -0.25 7.02
C LEU A 200 -54.16 0.25 7.55
N LEU A 201 -54.22 1.44 8.16
CA LEU A 201 -55.47 2.07 8.59
C LEU A 201 -56.39 2.39 7.41
N ARG A 202 -55.80 2.83 6.29
CA ARG A 202 -56.54 3.11 5.05
C ARG A 202 -57.12 1.83 4.45
N GLU A 203 -56.32 0.77 4.33
CA GLU A 203 -56.79 -0.54 3.82
C GLU A 203 -57.80 -1.19 4.79
N GLN A 204 -57.59 -1.08 6.09
CA GLN A 204 -58.56 -1.52 7.10
C GLN A 204 -59.92 -0.85 6.89
N SER A 205 -59.95 0.48 6.77
CA SER A 205 -61.19 1.24 6.57
C SER A 205 -61.88 0.85 5.26
N ARG A 206 -61.10 0.66 4.20
CA ARG A 206 -61.59 0.24 2.89
C ARG A 206 -62.21 -1.16 2.94
N PHE A 207 -61.54 -2.13 3.57
CA PHE A 207 -62.01 -3.50 3.70
C PHE A 207 -63.31 -3.58 4.51
N VAL A 208 -63.37 -2.89 5.66
CA VAL A 208 -64.56 -2.84 6.53
C VAL A 208 -65.76 -2.24 5.79
N GLN A 209 -65.58 -1.13 5.07
CA GLN A 209 -66.67 -0.44 4.38
C GLN A 209 -67.09 -1.10 3.07
N THR A 210 -66.13 -1.63 2.30
CA THR A 210 -66.38 -2.11 0.93
C THR A 210 -66.72 -3.59 0.90
N ASP A 211 -65.89 -4.41 1.55
CA ASP A 211 -65.98 -5.87 1.45
C ASP A 211 -66.95 -6.43 2.49
N LEU A 212 -66.86 -5.93 3.73
CA LEU A 212 -67.74 -6.36 4.82
C LEU A 212 -69.02 -5.52 4.96
N ARG A 213 -69.07 -4.34 4.33
CA ARG A 213 -70.20 -3.39 4.36
C ARG A 213 -70.65 -3.02 5.78
N LYS A 214 -69.69 -2.87 6.70
CA LYS A 214 -69.93 -2.49 8.09
C LYS A 214 -69.51 -1.06 8.38
N THR A 215 -70.09 -0.48 9.43
CA THR A 215 -69.82 0.92 9.79
C THR A 215 -68.54 1.04 10.61
N SER A 216 -68.23 0.02 11.42
CA SER A 216 -67.09 0.04 12.33
C SER A 216 -66.47 -1.34 12.54
N ARG A 217 -65.23 -1.37 13.05
CA ARG A 217 -64.52 -2.59 13.43
C ARG A 217 -65.23 -3.35 14.55
N ASP A 218 -65.96 -2.66 15.41
CA ASP A 218 -66.59 -3.24 16.60
C ASP A 218 -67.81 -4.11 16.25
N GLU A 219 -68.31 -4.01 15.01
CA GLU A 219 -69.40 -4.83 14.47
C GLU A 219 -68.89 -6.15 13.85
N LEU A 220 -67.58 -6.41 13.87
CA LEU A 220 -66.98 -7.59 13.26
C LEU A 220 -67.14 -8.82 14.16
N SER A 221 -67.57 -9.92 13.55
CA SER A 221 -67.52 -11.25 14.16
C SER A 221 -66.07 -11.73 14.29
N GLU A 222 -65.84 -12.74 15.12
CA GLU A 222 -64.52 -13.34 15.32
C GLU A 222 -63.92 -13.88 14.00
N ALA A 223 -64.76 -14.45 13.12
CA ALA A 223 -64.32 -14.93 11.81
C ALA A 223 -63.88 -13.78 10.88
N GLU A 224 -64.63 -12.68 10.85
CA GLU A 224 -64.29 -11.49 10.03
C GLU A 224 -63.07 -10.75 10.60
N LEU A 225 -62.86 -10.77 11.92
CA LEU A 225 -61.65 -10.25 12.55
C LEU A 225 -60.41 -11.05 12.14
N ALA A 226 -60.52 -12.38 12.05
CA ALA A 226 -59.45 -13.23 11.56
C ALA A 226 -59.14 -12.95 10.08
N GLU A 227 -60.17 -12.76 9.25
CA GLU A 227 -60.02 -12.40 7.83
C GLU A 227 -59.35 -11.03 7.65
N LEU A 228 -59.81 -10.01 8.39
CA LEU A 228 -59.19 -8.68 8.40
C LEU A 228 -57.72 -8.76 8.82
N THR A 229 -57.40 -9.53 9.87
CA THR A 229 -56.02 -9.68 10.35
C THR A 229 -55.12 -10.34 9.30
N SER A 230 -55.63 -11.38 8.64
CA SER A 230 -54.93 -12.05 7.54
C SER A 230 -54.66 -11.07 6.38
N LYS A 231 -55.68 -10.31 5.98
CA LYS A 231 -55.58 -9.31 4.92
C LYS A 231 -54.57 -8.21 5.25
N LEU A 232 -54.64 -7.61 6.43
CA LEU A 232 -53.67 -6.58 6.86
C LEU A 232 -52.25 -7.13 6.96
N THR A 233 -52.08 -8.38 7.36
CA THR A 233 -50.77 -9.04 7.39
C THR A 233 -50.21 -9.21 5.97
N GLN A 234 -51.04 -9.65 5.03
CA GLN A 234 -50.67 -9.77 3.63
C GLN A 234 -50.30 -8.41 3.02
N ASP A 235 -51.10 -7.36 3.27
CA ASP A 235 -50.85 -6.01 2.77
C ASP A 235 -49.54 -5.43 3.36
N ARG A 236 -49.29 -5.66 4.65
CA ARG A 236 -48.02 -5.29 5.29
C ARG A 236 -46.82 -5.97 4.63
N LEU A 237 -46.91 -7.27 4.38
CA LEU A 237 -45.84 -8.02 3.71
C LEU A 237 -45.64 -7.56 2.26
N GLN A 238 -46.74 -7.24 1.56
CA GLN A 238 -46.67 -6.69 0.20
C GLN A 238 -45.93 -5.36 0.18
N LEU A 239 -46.24 -4.43 1.10
CA LEU A 239 -45.53 -3.15 1.21
C LEU A 239 -44.02 -3.34 1.45
N TYR A 240 -43.66 -4.29 2.31
CA TYR A 240 -42.25 -4.60 2.55
C TYR A 240 -41.55 -5.21 1.33
N ASN A 241 -42.22 -6.10 0.60
CA ASN A 241 -41.70 -6.67 -0.64
C ASN A 241 -41.56 -5.62 -1.74
N GLU A 242 -42.53 -4.71 -1.88
CA GLU A 242 -42.49 -3.60 -2.84
C GLU A 242 -41.34 -2.62 -2.56
N GLN A 243 -40.99 -2.42 -1.29
CA GLN A 243 -39.81 -1.64 -0.96
C GLN A 243 -38.53 -2.42 -1.25
N ALA A 244 -38.46 -3.68 -0.84
CA ALA A 244 -37.30 -4.55 -1.05
C ALA A 244 -36.95 -4.75 -2.53
N SER A 245 -37.94 -4.67 -3.43
CA SER A 245 -37.73 -4.79 -4.88
C SER A 245 -37.19 -3.51 -5.54
N LYS A 246 -37.29 -2.35 -4.87
CA LYS A 246 -36.81 -1.07 -5.39
C LYS A 246 -35.33 -0.82 -5.07
N ILE A 247 -34.87 -1.34 -3.94
CA ILE A 247 -33.51 -1.15 -3.43
C ILE A 247 -32.63 -2.38 -3.68
N THR A 248 -31.32 -2.17 -3.61
CA THR A 248 -30.32 -3.22 -3.83
C THR A 248 -29.80 -3.81 -2.52
N PHE A 249 -29.74 -3.01 -1.45
CA PHE A 249 -29.51 -3.49 -0.09
C PHE A 249 -30.08 -2.49 0.93
N TYR A 250 -30.34 -2.96 2.16
CA TYR A 250 -30.71 -2.07 3.25
C TYR A 250 -29.48 -1.36 3.80
N GLY A 251 -29.48 -0.03 3.72
CA GLY A 251 -28.40 0.82 4.19
C GLY A 251 -28.95 2.19 4.54
N THR A 252 -28.49 2.75 5.66
CA THR A 252 -28.82 4.12 6.07
C THR A 252 -27.56 4.78 6.62
N PRO A 253 -27.49 6.12 6.65
CA PRO A 253 -26.33 6.83 7.21
C PRO A 253 -25.99 6.41 8.65
N ARG A 254 -26.97 5.91 9.41
CA ARG A 254 -26.80 5.40 10.78
C ARG A 254 -25.93 4.15 10.87
N ALA A 255 -25.63 3.50 9.75
CA ALA A 255 -24.67 2.41 9.72
C ALA A 255 -23.22 2.93 9.89
N PHE A 256 -22.96 4.20 9.60
CA PHE A 256 -21.65 4.80 9.77
C PHE A 256 -21.56 5.49 11.13
N GLN A 257 -20.38 5.43 11.74
CA GLN A 257 -20.09 6.23 12.93
C GLN A 257 -19.85 7.69 12.51
N LEU A 258 -20.94 8.41 12.25
CA LEU A 258 -20.89 9.84 11.98
C LEU A 258 -20.52 10.58 13.27
N VAL A 259 -19.71 11.62 13.11
CA VAL A 259 -19.34 12.52 14.20
C VAL A 259 -20.55 13.37 14.54
N ASP A 260 -20.76 13.65 15.83
CA ASP A 260 -21.81 14.54 16.26
C ASP A 260 -21.63 15.93 15.63
N SER A 261 -22.75 16.60 15.33
CA SER A 261 -22.73 17.92 14.71
C SER A 261 -21.89 18.90 15.55
N PRO A 262 -20.79 19.47 15.01
CA PRO A 262 -19.96 20.42 15.75
C PRO A 262 -20.76 21.67 16.16
N PHE A 263 -21.84 21.99 15.44
CA PHE A 263 -22.77 23.06 15.79
C PHE A 263 -23.52 22.79 17.09
N GLU A 264 -23.90 21.54 17.34
CA GLU A 264 -24.65 21.13 18.53
C GLU A 264 -23.73 20.93 19.73
N THR A 265 -22.60 20.27 19.52
CA THR A 265 -21.62 19.98 20.58
C THR A 265 -20.80 21.21 20.97
N LYS A 266 -20.70 22.21 20.07
CA LYS A 266 -19.82 23.39 20.21
C LYS A 266 -18.36 23.00 20.49
N GLN A 267 -17.95 21.82 20.03
CA GLN A 267 -16.58 21.35 20.15
C GLN A 267 -15.75 21.86 18.97
N ASP A 268 -14.59 22.41 19.30
CA ASP A 268 -13.57 22.72 18.29
C ASP A 268 -12.86 21.42 17.91
N HIS A 269 -12.74 21.18 16.61
CA HIS A 269 -12.01 20.04 16.07
C HIS A 269 -10.70 20.51 15.44
N SER A 270 -9.64 19.71 15.62
CA SER A 270 -8.34 19.89 14.97
C SER A 270 -8.40 19.57 13.48
N LEU A 271 -7.42 20.04 12.70
CA LEU A 271 -7.31 19.68 11.29
C LEU A 271 -7.03 18.19 11.11
N ALA A 272 -6.29 17.58 12.05
CA ALA A 272 -6.03 16.15 12.08
C ALA A 272 -7.30 15.30 12.27
N GLU A 273 -8.22 15.74 13.14
CA GLU A 273 -9.53 15.10 13.30
C GLU A 273 -10.38 15.24 12.04
N MET A 274 -10.45 16.45 11.46
CA MET A 274 -11.16 16.68 10.21
C MET A 274 -10.59 15.84 9.04
N TYR A 275 -9.26 15.66 8.99
CA TYR A 275 -8.62 14.74 8.03
C TYR A 275 -9.06 13.29 8.23
N THR A 276 -9.21 12.86 9.49
CA THR A 276 -9.72 11.52 9.81
C THR A 276 -11.13 11.32 9.27
N TRP A 277 -11.99 12.35 9.32
CA TRP A 277 -13.35 12.26 8.76
C TRP A 277 -13.35 12.05 7.24
N HIS A 278 -12.45 12.74 6.53
CA HIS A 278 -12.27 12.50 5.08
C HIS A 278 -11.84 11.07 4.80
N TRP A 279 -10.93 10.53 5.61
CA TRP A 279 -10.40 9.19 5.45
C TRP A 279 -11.45 8.12 5.73
N ASP A 280 -12.20 8.27 6.82
CA ASP A 280 -13.30 7.36 7.17
C ASP A 280 -14.38 7.34 6.07
N TRP A 281 -14.63 8.50 5.45
CA TRP A 281 -15.49 8.59 4.27
C TRP A 281 -14.90 7.86 3.05
N TRP A 282 -13.60 8.00 2.76
CA TRP A 282 -12.96 7.26 1.65
C TRP A 282 -13.06 5.74 1.84
N ILE A 283 -12.88 5.24 3.06
CA ILE A 283 -13.01 3.81 3.35
C ILE A 283 -14.47 3.37 3.18
N ALA A 284 -15.42 4.16 3.68
CA ALA A 284 -16.84 3.89 3.48
C ALA A 284 -17.22 3.84 2.00
N GLU A 285 -16.67 4.74 1.19
CA GLU A 285 -16.86 4.76 -0.26
C GLU A 285 -16.38 3.47 -0.93
N ASP A 286 -15.18 2.99 -0.60
CA ASP A 286 -14.68 1.72 -1.16
C ASP A 286 -15.52 0.53 -0.73
N LEU A 287 -15.98 0.52 0.52
CA LEU A 287 -16.85 -0.53 1.03
C LEU A 287 -18.22 -0.54 0.31
N ILE A 288 -18.84 0.63 0.13
CA ILE A 288 -20.12 0.72 -0.59
C ILE A 288 -19.95 0.34 -2.06
N ARG A 289 -18.85 0.73 -2.71
CA ARG A 289 -18.54 0.28 -4.07
C ARG A 289 -18.34 -1.23 -4.15
N ALA A 290 -17.68 -1.85 -3.15
CA ALA A 290 -17.57 -3.30 -3.05
C ALA A 290 -18.94 -3.97 -2.95
N ILE A 291 -19.83 -3.44 -2.09
CA ILE A 291 -21.19 -3.94 -1.92
C ILE A 291 -21.99 -3.80 -3.23
N ALA A 292 -21.94 -2.64 -3.87
CA ALA A 292 -22.62 -2.39 -5.14
C ALA A 292 -22.12 -3.33 -6.25
N SER A 293 -20.81 -3.56 -6.32
CA SER A 293 -20.21 -4.51 -7.26
C SER A 293 -20.63 -5.95 -6.98
N ALA A 294 -20.67 -6.37 -5.71
CA ALA A 294 -21.15 -7.71 -5.33
C ALA A 294 -22.65 -7.89 -5.63
N ASN A 295 -23.42 -6.82 -5.49
CA ASN A 295 -24.86 -6.80 -5.71
C ASN A 295 -25.26 -6.50 -7.16
N SER A 296 -24.31 -6.52 -8.10
CA SER A 296 -24.57 -6.40 -9.53
C SER A 296 -24.53 -7.79 -10.18
N ASP A 297 -25.44 -8.03 -11.13
CA ASP A 297 -25.45 -9.29 -11.88
C ASP A 297 -24.16 -9.42 -12.72
N PRO A 298 -23.38 -10.50 -12.57
CA PRO A 298 -22.14 -10.69 -13.33
C PRO A 298 -22.31 -10.67 -14.86
N SER A 299 -23.51 -11.02 -15.36
CA SER A 299 -23.76 -11.12 -16.81
C SER A 299 -24.23 -9.79 -17.41
N SER A 300 -25.09 -9.06 -16.71
CA SER A 300 -25.71 -7.84 -17.22
C SER A 300 -25.11 -6.54 -16.64
N GLY A 301 -24.34 -6.63 -15.55
CA GLY A 301 -23.82 -5.48 -14.81
C GLY A 301 -24.90 -4.63 -14.13
N LYS A 302 -26.16 -5.09 -14.13
CA LYS A 302 -27.27 -4.33 -13.54
C LYS A 302 -27.38 -4.61 -12.04
N PRO A 303 -27.81 -3.62 -11.23
CA PRO A 303 -28.09 -3.83 -9.82
C PRO A 303 -29.19 -4.88 -9.62
N MET A 304 -28.94 -5.85 -8.75
CA MET A 304 -29.95 -6.81 -8.29
C MET A 304 -30.84 -6.17 -7.20
N THR A 305 -32.01 -6.78 -6.98
CA THR A 305 -32.87 -6.41 -5.85
C THR A 305 -32.35 -7.02 -4.55
N VAL A 306 -32.75 -6.48 -3.38
CA VAL A 306 -32.31 -7.01 -2.08
C VAL A 306 -32.54 -8.52 -1.95
N VAL A 307 -33.66 -9.01 -2.49
CA VAL A 307 -34.05 -10.42 -2.38
C VAL A 307 -33.04 -11.34 -3.08
N GLU A 308 -32.46 -10.90 -4.19
CA GLU A 308 -31.52 -11.67 -5.02
C GLU A 308 -30.05 -11.37 -4.71
N ALA A 309 -29.76 -10.15 -4.27
CA ALA A 309 -28.41 -9.63 -4.07
C ALA A 309 -27.66 -10.36 -2.93
N PRO A 310 -26.35 -10.63 -3.05
CA PRO A 310 -25.56 -11.25 -1.97
C PRO A 310 -25.65 -10.50 -0.64
N VAL A 311 -25.42 -9.19 -0.65
CA VAL A 311 -25.45 -8.35 0.54
C VAL A 311 -26.87 -7.82 0.73
N LYS A 312 -27.51 -8.20 1.82
CA LYS A 312 -28.89 -7.82 2.13
C LYS A 312 -28.95 -6.53 2.92
N ARG A 313 -28.03 -6.34 3.87
CA ARG A 313 -28.05 -5.18 4.77
C ARG A 313 -26.66 -4.82 5.26
N LEU A 314 -26.34 -3.53 5.26
CA LEU A 314 -25.25 -2.95 6.02
C LEU A 314 -25.75 -2.57 7.42
N VAL A 315 -25.12 -3.11 8.47
CA VAL A 315 -25.53 -2.88 9.86
C VAL A 315 -24.65 -1.82 10.50
N SER A 316 -23.32 -1.94 10.39
CA SER A 316 -22.41 -0.94 10.93
C SER A 316 -21.04 -0.95 10.24
N VAL A 317 -20.40 0.21 10.18
CA VAL A 317 -19.01 0.42 9.76
C VAL A 317 -18.33 1.28 10.82
N ARG A 318 -17.20 0.80 11.34
CA ARG A 318 -16.44 1.49 12.39
C ARG A 318 -14.95 1.38 12.14
N ALA A 319 -14.25 2.51 12.07
CA ALA A 319 -12.80 2.54 12.17
C ALA A 319 -12.38 2.09 13.58
N LEU A 320 -11.40 1.19 13.64
CA LEU A 320 -10.85 0.66 14.89
C LEU A 320 -9.65 1.48 15.39
N ASP A 321 -8.97 2.17 14.48
CA ASP A 321 -7.82 2.99 14.84
C ASP A 321 -8.28 4.30 15.51
N ALA A 322 -7.48 4.76 16.47
CA ALA A 322 -7.68 6.08 17.04
C ALA A 322 -7.52 7.18 15.97
N PRO A 323 -8.22 8.31 16.11
CA PRO A 323 -7.87 9.53 15.38
C PRO A 323 -6.40 9.86 15.61
N PHE A 324 -5.76 10.58 14.68
CA PHE A 324 -4.40 11.07 14.88
C PHE A 324 -4.33 11.89 16.17
N GLU A 325 -3.78 11.30 17.23
CA GLU A 325 -3.65 11.98 18.52
C GLU A 325 -2.57 13.04 18.41
N ILE A 326 -2.99 14.29 18.53
CA ILE A 326 -2.06 15.36 18.87
C ILE A 326 -1.76 15.17 20.35
N GLU A 327 -0.49 14.96 20.72
CA GLU A 327 -0.04 15.24 22.08
C GLU A 327 -0.30 16.73 22.35
N SER A 328 -1.51 17.03 22.79
CA SER A 328 -1.88 18.36 23.22
C SER A 328 -1.08 18.65 24.47
N SER A 329 0.03 19.37 24.30
CA SER A 329 0.86 19.93 25.36
C SER A 329 0.13 21.04 26.14
N ASN A 330 -1.15 20.86 26.44
CA ASN A 330 -1.97 21.85 27.13
C ASN A 330 -3.14 21.25 27.94
N ARG A 331 -2.98 20.08 28.57
CA ARG A 331 -3.78 19.73 29.75
C ARG A 331 -3.06 20.21 31.01
N GLY A 332 -3.38 21.43 31.41
CA GLY A 332 -3.04 21.98 32.73
C GLY A 332 -3.65 21.12 33.83
N GLY A 333 -2.80 20.29 34.45
CA GLY A 333 -3.10 19.53 35.65
C GLY A 333 -1.90 19.60 36.60
N SER A 334 -2.01 20.46 37.60
CA SER A 334 -1.03 20.68 38.66
C SER A 334 -0.78 19.41 39.48
N ALA A 335 0.45 18.87 39.46
CA ALA A 335 1.22 18.43 40.65
C ALA A 335 2.56 17.79 40.23
N GLY A 336 3.68 18.29 40.75
CA GLY A 336 4.96 17.56 40.74
C GLY A 336 6.19 18.44 40.55
N ARG A 337 6.71 18.99 41.64
CA ARG A 337 8.01 19.68 41.72
C ARG A 337 9.15 18.78 41.22
N GLN A 338 9.92 19.23 40.25
CA GLN A 338 11.35 18.92 40.15
C GLN A 338 12.09 20.16 39.62
N ARG A 339 13.13 20.55 40.35
CA ARG A 339 13.89 21.80 40.26
C ARG A 339 15.20 21.54 39.50
N GLY A 340 15.53 22.39 38.53
CA GLY A 340 16.92 22.69 38.14
C GLY A 340 17.27 22.38 36.69
N GLY A 341 17.53 23.44 35.90
CA GLY A 341 18.12 23.31 34.57
C GLY A 341 17.78 24.49 33.66
N SER A 342 18.37 25.64 33.92
CA SER A 342 18.34 26.82 33.04
C SER A 342 18.92 26.48 31.66
N GLY A 343 18.04 26.31 30.67
CA GLY A 343 18.37 26.18 29.25
C GLY A 343 17.54 27.18 28.45
N ARG A 344 18.23 28.15 27.87
CA ARG A 344 17.75 29.30 27.11
C ARG A 344 16.89 28.85 25.91
N GLY A 345 15.74 29.50 25.74
CA GLY A 345 14.67 29.07 24.85
C GLY A 345 15.04 29.03 23.36
N GLY A 346 14.67 27.92 22.73
CA GLY A 346 14.32 27.84 21.32
C GLY A 346 12.82 27.61 21.24
N ALA A 347 12.04 28.68 21.18
CA ALA A 347 10.66 28.58 20.76
C ALA A 347 10.65 28.05 19.32
N ALA A 348 10.08 26.87 19.10
CA ALA A 348 9.72 26.43 17.77
C ALA A 348 8.83 27.52 17.16
N PRO A 349 9.13 28.03 15.95
CA PRO A 349 8.23 28.95 15.31
C PRO A 349 6.97 28.16 14.99
N ALA A 350 5.85 28.53 15.62
CA ALA A 350 4.54 28.33 15.03
C ALA A 350 4.56 29.14 13.73
N THR A 351 5.02 28.52 12.65
CA THR A 351 5.14 29.16 11.35
C THR A 351 3.75 29.58 10.92
N THR A 352 3.60 30.89 10.86
CA THR A 352 2.44 31.62 10.43
C THR A 352 2.39 31.55 8.90
N ALA A 353 2.24 30.34 8.34
CA ALA A 353 2.24 30.17 6.89
C ALA A 353 0.82 30.43 6.34
N VAL A 354 0.59 31.69 5.94
CA VAL A 354 -0.43 32.05 4.95
C VAL A 354 0.20 31.77 3.59
N GLY A 355 0.08 30.52 3.12
CA GLY A 355 0.64 30.04 1.85
C GLY A 355 0.40 28.53 1.68
N PRO A 356 0.47 27.99 0.46
CA PRO A 356 0.36 26.55 0.23
C PRO A 356 1.40 25.79 1.06
N LEU A 357 1.02 24.64 1.63
CA LEU A 357 1.97 23.77 2.32
C LEU A 357 3.04 23.33 1.31
N PRO A 358 4.32 23.23 1.73
CA PRO A 358 5.35 22.71 0.84
C PRO A 358 5.01 21.27 0.42
N GLU A 359 5.50 20.84 -0.74
CA GLU A 359 5.28 19.48 -1.21
C GLU A 359 5.80 18.45 -0.19
N PRO A 360 5.00 17.42 0.16
CA PRO A 360 5.49 16.35 1.01
C PRO A 360 6.51 15.50 0.26
N MET A 361 7.64 15.21 0.89
CA MET A 361 8.63 14.27 0.40
C MET A 361 8.32 12.87 0.92
N VAL A 362 7.81 12.00 0.05
CA VAL A 362 7.50 10.60 0.35
C VAL A 362 8.50 9.71 -0.38
N ASP A 363 9.30 8.98 0.39
CA ASP A 363 10.22 7.98 -0.14
C ASP A 363 9.49 6.64 -0.28
N MET A 364 9.26 6.25 -1.53
CA MET A 364 8.58 4.99 -1.88
C MET A 364 9.56 3.81 -1.99
N ASN A 365 10.87 4.06 -1.84
CA ASN A 365 11.91 3.03 -1.84
C ASN A 365 12.33 2.64 -0.41
N GLY A 366 11.57 3.08 0.61
CA GLY A 366 11.83 2.73 2.00
C GLY A 366 11.69 1.23 2.27
N SER A 367 12.47 0.71 3.24
CA SER A 367 12.33 -0.68 3.71
C SER A 367 10.91 -0.93 4.21
N LEU A 368 10.36 -2.08 3.86
CA LEU A 368 9.09 -2.59 4.34
C LEU A 368 9.36 -3.69 5.35
N ASP A 369 9.53 -3.31 6.61
CA ASP A 369 9.74 -4.27 7.69
C ASP A 369 8.39 -4.83 8.14
N ALA A 370 8.20 -6.15 8.01
CA ALA A 370 6.97 -6.81 8.42
C ALA A 370 6.98 -7.08 9.93
N ASP A 371 5.91 -6.68 10.61
CA ASP A 371 5.69 -6.92 12.04
C ASP A 371 4.44 -7.77 12.27
N TYR A 372 4.65 -9.09 12.32
CA TYR A 372 3.59 -10.08 12.57
C TYR A 372 3.11 -10.11 14.02
N SER A 373 3.73 -9.33 14.92
CA SER A 373 3.23 -9.18 16.29
C SER A 373 2.03 -8.22 16.38
N VAL A 374 1.88 -7.33 15.39
CA VAL A 374 0.83 -6.31 15.34
C VAL A 374 -0.34 -6.73 14.44
N SER A 375 -0.06 -7.27 13.25
CA SER A 375 -1.10 -7.72 12.29
C SER A 375 -0.76 -9.10 11.72
N LEU A 376 -1.79 -9.88 11.39
CA LEU A 376 -1.66 -11.16 10.68
C LEU A 376 -0.92 -10.99 9.34
N THR A 377 -1.09 -9.85 8.67
CA THR A 377 -0.44 -9.54 7.39
C THR A 377 1.02 -9.11 7.58
N GLY A 378 1.44 -8.82 8.81
CA GLY A 378 2.71 -8.19 9.13
C GLY A 378 2.79 -6.72 8.71
N ARG A 379 1.71 -6.12 8.20
CA ARG A 379 1.73 -4.74 7.71
C ARG A 379 1.44 -3.77 8.85
N THR A 380 2.26 -2.74 8.92
CA THR A 380 2.07 -1.60 9.82
C THR A 380 2.27 -0.31 9.04
N THR A 381 1.69 0.78 9.55
CA THR A 381 1.87 2.12 8.99
C THR A 381 3.37 2.46 8.95
N ASN A 382 3.87 2.79 7.76
CA ASN A 382 5.29 3.02 7.50
C ASN A 382 5.50 4.22 6.57
N LYS A 383 6.73 4.45 6.09
CA LYS A 383 7.07 5.62 5.25
C LYS A 383 6.38 5.65 3.89
N VAL A 384 5.95 4.51 3.37
CA VAL A 384 5.40 4.31 2.03
C VAL A 384 3.87 4.37 2.04
N PHE A 385 3.24 3.72 3.01
CA PHE A 385 1.80 3.62 3.13
C PHE A 385 1.32 3.62 4.58
N ASP A 386 0.06 4.00 4.76
CA ASP A 386 -0.65 3.93 6.02
C ASP A 386 -1.62 2.74 6.00
N VAL A 387 -1.72 2.05 7.12
CA VAL A 387 -2.62 0.92 7.34
C VAL A 387 -3.77 1.38 8.22
N ARG A 388 -5.01 1.08 7.82
CA ARG A 388 -6.23 1.40 8.57
C ARG A 388 -7.09 0.17 8.80
N ASN A 389 -7.47 -0.05 10.06
CA ASN A 389 -8.31 -1.16 10.48
C ASN A 389 -9.77 -0.72 10.63
N VAL A 390 -10.69 -1.47 10.02
CA VAL A 390 -12.13 -1.18 10.05
C VAL A 390 -12.90 -2.45 10.34
N ARG A 391 -13.86 -2.34 11.26
CA ARG A 391 -14.85 -3.39 11.53
C ARG A 391 -16.14 -3.10 10.77
N VAL A 392 -16.60 -4.08 10.01
CA VAL A 392 -17.85 -4.02 9.25
C VAL A 392 -18.78 -5.13 9.71
N VAL A 393 -20.04 -4.79 9.93
CA VAL A 393 -21.11 -5.74 10.25
C VAL A 393 -22.19 -5.64 9.19
N LEU A 394 -22.53 -6.78 8.61
CA LEU A 394 -23.46 -6.88 7.49
C LEU A 394 -24.27 -8.17 7.56
N VAL A 395 -25.41 -8.19 6.87
CA VAL A 395 -26.23 -9.40 6.67
C VAL A 395 -26.11 -9.80 5.21
N VAL A 396 -25.66 -11.03 4.98
CA VAL A 396 -25.37 -11.59 3.65
C VAL A 396 -26.07 -12.92 3.49
N GLU A 397 -26.46 -13.23 2.26
CA GLU A 397 -26.88 -14.57 1.86
C GLU A 397 -25.71 -15.54 2.02
N THR A 398 -25.87 -16.54 2.88
CA THR A 398 -24.77 -17.38 3.37
C THR A 398 -23.99 -18.06 2.22
N GLU A 399 -24.71 -18.51 1.19
CA GLU A 399 -24.11 -19.17 0.01
C GLU A 399 -23.31 -18.20 -0.87
N LYS A 400 -23.68 -16.91 -0.91
CA LYS A 400 -23.07 -15.90 -1.77
C LYS A 400 -22.00 -15.07 -1.05
N LEU A 401 -21.63 -15.41 0.17
CA LEU A 401 -20.56 -14.74 0.91
C LEU A 401 -19.23 -14.68 0.12
N PRO A 402 -18.78 -15.72 -0.59
CA PRO A 402 -17.55 -15.65 -1.39
C PRO A 402 -17.58 -14.57 -2.48
N VAL A 403 -18.75 -14.28 -3.06
CA VAL A 403 -18.91 -13.22 -4.08
C VAL A 403 -18.59 -11.86 -3.47
N PHE A 404 -19.10 -11.59 -2.27
CA PHE A 404 -18.82 -10.35 -1.55
C PHE A 404 -17.35 -10.24 -1.11
N VAL A 405 -16.75 -11.33 -0.62
CA VAL A 405 -15.32 -11.38 -0.27
C VAL A 405 -14.44 -11.06 -1.48
N ASN A 406 -14.74 -11.63 -2.64
CA ASN A 406 -14.02 -11.32 -3.88
C ASN A 406 -14.20 -9.86 -4.31
N ALA A 407 -15.41 -9.32 -4.16
CA ALA A 407 -15.67 -7.91 -4.47
C ALA A 407 -14.88 -6.96 -3.56
N LEU A 408 -14.72 -7.29 -2.26
CA LEU A 408 -13.85 -6.54 -1.35
C LEU A 408 -12.39 -6.57 -1.80
N GLY A 409 -11.87 -7.75 -2.17
CA GLY A 409 -10.48 -7.90 -2.61
C GLY A 409 -10.15 -7.13 -3.90
N ASN A 410 -11.16 -6.80 -4.70
CA ASN A 410 -11.03 -5.97 -5.90
C ASN A 410 -11.09 -4.46 -5.62
N MET A 411 -11.26 -4.05 -4.36
CA MET A 411 -11.37 -2.64 -3.98
C MET A 411 -10.19 -2.24 -3.11
N ASN A 412 -9.47 -1.20 -3.56
CA ASN A 412 -8.52 -0.40 -2.81
C ASN A 412 -7.67 -1.15 -1.75
N PHE A 413 -7.04 -2.26 -2.14
CA PHE A 413 -6.19 -3.10 -1.27
C PHE A 413 -6.82 -3.50 0.08
N ILE A 414 -8.14 -3.71 0.11
CA ILE A 414 -8.84 -4.20 1.30
C ILE A 414 -8.47 -5.67 1.53
N THR A 415 -7.93 -5.97 2.70
CA THR A 415 -7.59 -7.32 3.15
C THR A 415 -8.49 -7.68 4.33
N ILE A 416 -9.09 -8.88 4.31
CA ILE A 416 -9.91 -9.37 5.43
C ILE A 416 -8.99 -10.08 6.43
N THR A 417 -8.96 -9.60 7.68
CA THR A 417 -8.08 -10.15 8.73
C THR A 417 -8.82 -11.09 9.68
N ASP A 418 -10.11 -10.84 9.93
CA ASP A 418 -10.96 -11.72 10.75
C ASP A 418 -12.37 -11.81 10.18
N VAL A 419 -13.01 -12.98 10.35
CA VAL A 419 -14.36 -13.27 9.87
C VAL A 419 -15.14 -14.01 10.94
N SER A 420 -16.21 -13.40 11.43
CA SER A 420 -17.17 -14.03 12.34
C SER A 420 -18.55 -14.13 11.67
N ILE A 421 -19.10 -15.34 11.59
CA ILE A 421 -20.36 -15.64 10.91
C ILE A 421 -21.35 -16.18 11.93
N GLN A 422 -22.55 -15.60 11.96
CA GLN A 422 -23.65 -16.04 12.83
C GLN A 422 -24.95 -16.17 12.03
N PRO A 423 -25.70 -17.28 12.15
CA PRO A 423 -26.98 -17.41 11.47
C PRO A 423 -27.93 -16.30 11.93
N THR A 424 -28.69 -15.73 11.00
CA THR A 424 -29.66 -14.66 11.29
C THR A 424 -31.06 -15.10 10.88
N ASN A 425 -32.04 -14.87 11.75
CA ASN A 425 -33.43 -15.19 11.48
C ASN A 425 -34.07 -14.11 10.59
N ALA A 426 -34.37 -14.46 9.34
CA ALA A 426 -35.03 -13.56 8.40
C ALA A 426 -36.46 -13.15 8.84
N PHE A 427 -37.18 -14.01 9.58
CA PHE A 427 -38.52 -13.69 10.07
C PHE A 427 -38.49 -12.60 11.15
N THR A 428 -37.53 -12.68 12.09
CA THR A 428 -37.33 -11.61 13.09
C THR A 428 -36.90 -10.30 12.44
N ALA A 429 -36.18 -10.36 11.31
CA ALA A 429 -35.84 -9.18 10.53
C ALA A 429 -37.08 -8.60 9.81
N ALA A 430 -37.97 -9.45 9.29
CA ALA A 430 -39.21 -9.06 8.64
C ALA A 430 -40.19 -8.34 9.58
N GLU A 431 -40.22 -8.71 10.87
CA GLU A 431 -40.99 -7.99 11.89
C GLU A 431 -40.60 -6.50 11.99
N ARG A 432 -39.33 -6.20 11.68
CA ARG A 432 -38.75 -4.84 11.67
C ARG A 432 -38.75 -4.21 10.27
N GLY A 433 -39.44 -4.82 9.30
CA GLY A 433 -39.57 -4.32 7.92
C GLY A 433 -38.44 -4.73 6.97
N TYR A 434 -37.52 -5.61 7.38
CA TYR A 434 -36.43 -6.07 6.52
C TYR A 434 -36.77 -7.40 5.85
N ILE A 435 -36.95 -7.38 4.54
CA ILE A 435 -37.15 -8.61 3.74
C ILE A 435 -35.87 -8.98 3.00
N TYR A 436 -35.33 -10.17 3.30
CA TYR A 436 -34.07 -10.65 2.73
C TYR A 436 -34.24 -11.73 1.65
N GLY A 437 -35.46 -12.24 1.47
CA GLY A 437 -35.76 -13.37 0.58
C GLY A 437 -35.89 -14.70 1.31
N SER A 438 -36.06 -15.78 0.53
CA SER A 438 -36.23 -17.15 1.04
C SER A 438 -34.92 -17.82 1.45
N ASN A 439 -33.78 -17.33 0.96
CA ASN A 439 -32.50 -17.96 1.15
C ASN A 439 -31.95 -17.69 2.57
N PRO A 440 -31.23 -18.65 3.18
CA PRO A 440 -30.64 -18.45 4.50
C PRO A 440 -29.64 -17.30 4.52
N VAL A 441 -29.75 -16.43 5.51
CA VAL A 441 -28.85 -15.30 5.71
C VAL A 441 -28.04 -15.43 7.00
N SER A 442 -26.83 -14.88 6.95
CA SER A 442 -25.93 -14.81 8.10
C SER A 442 -25.55 -13.36 8.37
N LYS A 443 -25.45 -13.02 9.65
CA LYS A 443 -24.79 -11.80 10.11
C LYS A 443 -23.29 -12.09 10.09
N VAL A 444 -22.56 -11.31 9.31
CA VAL A 444 -21.12 -11.42 9.16
C VAL A 444 -20.48 -10.19 9.77
N THR A 445 -19.51 -10.40 10.64
CA THR A 445 -18.63 -9.36 11.17
C THR A 445 -17.25 -9.59 10.57
N LEU A 446 -16.74 -8.59 9.86
CA LEU A 446 -15.43 -8.61 9.21
C LEU A 446 -14.56 -7.56 9.86
N ASP A 447 -13.34 -7.94 10.21
CA ASP A 447 -12.26 -6.98 10.45
C ASP A 447 -11.44 -6.87 9.17
N LEU A 448 -11.28 -5.63 8.70
CA LEU A 448 -10.67 -5.27 7.44
C LEU A 448 -9.43 -4.44 7.71
N GLU A 449 -8.39 -4.68 6.92
CA GLU A 449 -7.20 -3.86 6.82
C GLU A 449 -7.20 -3.17 5.45
N THR A 450 -7.03 -1.86 5.41
CA THR A 450 -7.00 -1.06 4.18
C THR A 450 -5.68 -0.32 4.06
N LEU A 451 -5.09 -0.30 2.86
CA LEU A 451 -3.79 0.31 2.60
C LEU A 451 -3.96 1.62 1.83
N TRP A 452 -3.20 2.64 2.21
CA TRP A 452 -3.28 3.97 1.62
C TRP A 452 -1.88 4.51 1.35
N PHE A 453 -1.52 4.71 0.09
CA PHE A 453 -0.19 5.18 -0.29
C PHE A 453 0.01 6.66 0.03
N ARG A 454 1.07 6.96 0.78
CA ARG A 454 1.43 8.32 1.18
C ARG A 454 1.71 9.23 -0.01
N LYS A 455 2.12 8.68 -1.15
CA LYS A 455 2.45 9.44 -2.35
C LYS A 455 1.32 10.40 -2.77
N TRP A 456 0.06 9.98 -2.64
CA TRP A 456 -1.09 10.83 -2.96
C TRP A 456 -1.77 11.38 -1.70
N THR A 457 -1.90 10.60 -0.63
CA THR A 457 -2.59 11.06 0.60
C THR A 457 -1.83 12.19 1.31
N ALA A 458 -0.49 12.18 1.30
CA ALA A 458 0.31 13.19 2.00
C ALA A 458 0.08 14.62 1.50
N ALA A 459 -0.34 14.79 0.24
CA ALA A 459 -0.68 16.10 -0.29
C ALA A 459 -1.85 16.71 0.48
N TRP A 460 -2.83 15.89 0.84
CA TRP A 460 -4.02 16.31 1.58
C TRP A 460 -3.88 16.24 3.10
N MET A 461 -2.74 15.79 3.62
CA MET A 461 -2.48 15.81 5.07
C MET A 461 -2.21 17.23 5.57
N PRO A 462 -2.90 17.69 6.64
CA PRO A 462 -2.50 18.85 7.42
C PRO A 462 -1.08 18.73 7.97
N GLN A 463 -0.45 19.86 8.27
CA GLN A 463 0.91 19.89 8.82
C GLN A 463 1.03 19.03 10.09
N GLU A 464 0.03 19.10 10.96
CA GLU A 464 -0.06 18.29 12.20
C GLU A 464 0.04 16.78 11.92
N VAL A 465 -0.64 16.30 10.89
CA VAL A 465 -0.62 14.88 10.48
C VAL A 465 0.72 14.53 9.84
N ARG A 466 1.27 15.42 9.01
CA ARG A 466 2.60 15.23 8.40
C ARG A 466 3.69 15.11 9.45
N ASP A 467 3.65 15.97 10.47
CA ASP A 467 4.59 15.96 11.58
C ASP A 467 4.47 14.68 12.41
N ALA A 468 3.24 14.26 12.75
CA ALA A 468 2.97 13.01 13.46
C ALA A 468 3.47 11.78 12.70
N LEU A 469 3.39 11.79 11.36
CA LEU A 469 3.84 10.70 10.49
C LEU A 469 5.30 10.83 10.02
N GLY A 470 6.02 11.87 10.47
CA GLY A 470 7.43 12.13 10.13
C GLY A 470 7.68 12.49 8.66
N ILE A 471 6.67 13.01 7.96
CA ILE A 471 6.74 13.39 6.55
C ILE A 471 7.43 14.75 6.42
N LYS A 472 8.60 14.78 5.77
CA LYS A 472 9.38 16.01 5.58
C LYS A 472 8.84 16.81 4.39
N ALA A 473 8.97 18.13 4.46
CA ALA A 473 8.81 18.99 3.30
C ALA A 473 9.95 18.73 2.29
N LYS A 474 9.62 18.69 1.00
CA LYS A 474 10.60 18.80 -0.07
C LYS A 474 11.16 20.22 0.00
N ASN A 475 12.39 20.35 0.49
CA ASN A 475 13.04 21.66 0.55
C ASN A 475 13.09 22.23 -0.88
N ALA A 476 12.63 23.46 -1.06
CA ALA A 476 12.91 24.23 -2.27
C ALA A 476 14.43 24.42 -2.32
N GLY A 477 15.09 23.63 -3.18
CA GLY A 477 16.53 23.75 -3.46
C GLY A 477 16.83 25.01 -4.25
#